data_AF-A7T9Y6-F1
#
_entry.id   AF-A7T9Y6-F1
#
_cell.length_a   1.000
_cell.length_b   1.000
_cell.length_c   1.000
_cell.angle_alpha   90.00
_cell.angle_beta   90.00
_cell.angle_gamma   90.00
#
_symmetry.space_group_name_H-M   'P 1'
#
loop_
_entity.id
_entity.type
_entity.pdbx_description
1 polymer ?
#
loop_
_entity_poly.entity_id
_entity_poly.type
_entity_poly.pdbx_seq_one_letter_code
_entity_poly.pdbx_strand_id
1 'polypeptide(L)'
;LEKSAILSGKGRKYLRDLFRFLKPVQQSPKSRWVRCFSAKRDGWAARTFHEKCNGKAPNIVLVSVGGRYVFGGYSDVAWTMSGRGYQSSTKSFLFTLRNKNGYRPEKLPLKRTPDEQAIWDHRSCGPAFGDPWFGCGRDLFIADNAGGNKASCTEPHKYARPQGATSDGPCDVFAGEHRFTPDEMEVFHEVVD
;
A
#
# COMPACT_ATOMS: atom_id res chain seq x y z
N LEU A 1 12.22 -0.47 7.69
CA LEU A 1 11.15 -1.46 7.93
C LEU A 1 11.20 -2.10 9.31
N GLU A 2 12.37 -2.43 9.87
CA GLU A 2 12.46 -3.06 11.21
C GLU A 2 11.86 -2.21 12.34
N LYS A 3 11.84 -0.89 12.18
CA LYS A 3 11.22 0.08 13.11
C LYS A 3 9.71 0.27 12.88
N SER A 4 9.07 -0.52 12.02
CA SER A 4 7.63 -0.43 11.75
C SER A 4 6.83 -0.86 12.97
N ALA A 5 5.90 -0.01 13.41
CA ALA A 5 4.96 -0.36 14.47
C ALA A 5 4.00 -1.48 14.03
N ILE A 6 3.58 -1.48 12.75
CA ILE A 6 2.72 -2.52 12.18
C ILE A 6 3.40 -3.89 12.23
N LEU A 7 4.69 -3.96 11.87
CA LEU A 7 5.42 -5.23 11.81
C LEU A 7 6.02 -5.63 13.17
N SER A 8 6.26 -4.67 14.07
CA SER A 8 6.73 -4.93 15.43
C SER A 8 5.74 -5.83 16.18
N GLY A 9 6.23 -6.82 16.91
CA GLY A 9 5.40 -7.75 17.70
C GLY A 9 4.62 -8.80 16.91
N LYS A 10 4.46 -8.68 15.58
CA LYS A 10 3.77 -9.69 14.74
C LYS A 10 4.67 -10.84 14.28
N GLY A 11 5.93 -10.86 14.75
CA GLY A 11 6.94 -11.89 14.51
C GLY A 11 7.81 -11.64 13.28
N ARG A 12 9.08 -12.11 13.32
CA ARG A 12 10.08 -11.92 12.25
C ARG A 12 9.66 -12.49 10.88
N LYS A 13 8.62 -13.34 10.83
CA LYS A 13 8.12 -13.95 9.59
C LYS A 13 7.63 -12.93 8.58
N TYR A 14 6.76 -11.99 8.97
CA TYR A 14 6.18 -11.02 8.03
C TYR A 14 7.22 -10.07 7.46
N LEU A 15 8.21 -9.68 8.28
CA LEU A 15 9.34 -8.89 7.82
C LEU A 15 10.18 -9.66 6.78
N ARG A 16 10.44 -10.96 7.00
CA ARG A 16 11.15 -11.81 6.02
C ARG A 16 10.38 -11.96 4.72
N ASP A 17 9.06 -12.18 4.80
CA ASP A 17 8.22 -12.34 3.60
C ASP A 17 8.16 -11.02 2.81
N LEU A 18 8.01 -9.87 3.49
CA LEU A 18 8.08 -8.55 2.86
C LEU A 18 9.45 -8.32 2.19
N PHE A 19 10.56 -8.63 2.86
CA PHE A 19 11.88 -8.53 2.25
C PHE A 19 12.04 -9.46 1.04
N ARG A 20 11.43 -10.65 1.04
CA ARG A 20 11.40 -11.53 -0.14
C ARG A 20 10.72 -10.86 -1.33
N PHE A 21 9.62 -10.12 -1.09
CA PHE A 21 8.89 -9.42 -2.15
C PHE A 21 9.66 -8.21 -2.70
N LEU A 22 10.43 -7.53 -1.84
CA LEU A 22 11.22 -6.34 -2.15
C LEU A 22 12.57 -6.64 -2.80
N LYS A 23 13.18 -7.80 -2.50
CA LYS A 23 14.52 -8.17 -3.00
C LYS A 23 14.69 -7.95 -4.53
N PRO A 24 13.72 -8.30 -5.40
CA PRO A 24 13.87 -8.10 -6.84
C PRO A 24 13.74 -6.64 -7.32
N VAL A 25 13.22 -5.74 -6.48
CA VAL A 25 12.96 -4.33 -6.84
C VAL A 25 13.82 -3.34 -6.06
N GLN A 26 14.58 -3.82 -5.08
CA GLN A 26 15.51 -3.03 -4.28
C GLN A 26 16.59 -2.41 -5.17
N GLN A 27 16.85 -1.12 -5.00
CA GLN A 27 17.80 -0.37 -5.83
C GLN A 27 19.25 -0.74 -5.54
N SER A 28 19.59 -1.02 -4.28
CA SER A 28 20.94 -1.40 -3.87
C SER A 28 20.90 -2.36 -2.67
N PRO A 29 21.78 -3.38 -2.59
CA PRO A 29 21.90 -4.25 -1.41
C PRO A 29 22.21 -3.49 -0.11
N LYS A 30 22.80 -2.29 -0.21
CA LYS A 30 23.12 -1.42 0.92
C LYS A 30 21.98 -0.49 1.32
N SER A 31 20.92 -0.41 0.51
CA SER A 31 19.81 0.47 0.79
C SER A 31 19.10 0.12 2.09
N ARG A 32 18.48 1.14 2.68
CA ARG A 32 17.60 0.99 3.84
C ARG A 32 16.25 1.66 3.60
N TRP A 33 15.25 1.14 4.30
CA TRP A 33 13.88 1.65 4.25
C TRP A 33 13.61 2.59 5.41
N VAL A 34 13.43 3.87 5.10
CA VAL A 34 13.24 4.98 6.05
C VAL A 34 11.78 5.40 6.09
N ARG A 35 11.19 5.51 7.29
CA ARG A 35 9.79 5.92 7.45
C ARG A 35 9.65 7.41 7.17
N CYS A 36 8.83 7.78 6.20
CA CYS A 36 8.44 9.18 5.98
C CYS A 36 7.14 9.53 6.72
N PHE A 37 6.22 8.58 6.89
CA PHE A 37 4.91 8.82 7.50
C PHE A 37 4.46 7.67 8.40
N SER A 38 3.74 7.99 9.48
CA SER A 38 2.96 7.07 10.32
C SER A 38 1.71 7.78 10.78
N ALA A 39 0.54 7.21 10.51
CA ALA A 39 -0.73 7.86 10.81
C ALA A 39 -0.92 8.09 12.32
N LYS A 40 -0.54 7.14 13.17
CA LYS A 40 -0.55 7.29 14.63
C LYS A 40 0.32 8.42 15.15
N ARG A 41 1.43 8.75 14.45
CA ARG A 41 2.34 9.83 14.84
C ARG A 41 1.97 11.16 14.20
N ASP A 42 1.57 11.13 12.94
CA ASP A 42 1.48 12.28 12.06
C ASP A 42 0.03 12.73 11.81
N GLY A 43 -0.97 11.94 12.23
CA GLY A 43 -2.38 12.15 11.93
C GLY A 43 -2.81 11.51 10.60
N TRP A 44 -4.12 11.53 10.33
CA TRP A 44 -4.72 10.84 9.17
C TRP A 44 -4.99 11.75 7.96
N ALA A 45 -4.61 13.03 8.01
CA ALA A 45 -4.82 13.96 6.91
C ALA A 45 -3.96 13.57 5.71
N ALA A 46 -4.59 13.43 4.53
CA ALA A 46 -3.91 13.16 3.26
C ALA A 46 -2.84 14.21 2.95
N ARG A 47 -3.13 15.47 3.29
CA ARG A 47 -2.17 16.58 3.18
C ARG A 47 -0.87 16.31 3.95
N THR A 48 -0.95 15.80 5.18
CA THR A 48 0.23 15.51 6.00
C THR A 48 1.04 14.33 5.44
N PHE A 49 0.37 13.32 4.87
CA PHE A 49 1.06 12.27 4.12
C PHE A 49 1.86 12.88 2.95
N HIS A 50 1.23 13.72 2.15
CA HIS A 50 1.86 14.35 1.00
C HIS A 50 3.04 15.26 1.41
N GLU A 51 2.87 16.12 2.40
CA GLU A 51 3.94 16.98 2.93
C GLU A 51 5.17 16.18 3.38
N LYS A 52 4.97 14.97 3.91
CA LYS A 52 6.07 14.13 4.43
C LYS A 52 6.67 13.16 3.42
N CYS A 53 5.89 12.64 2.47
CA CYS A 53 6.30 11.52 1.62
C CYS A 53 6.42 11.85 0.13
N ASN A 54 5.96 13.02 -0.33
CA ASN A 54 6.09 13.36 -1.75
C ASN A 54 7.55 13.45 -2.21
N GLY A 55 7.78 13.11 -3.47
CA GLY A 55 9.11 13.05 -4.09
C GLY A 55 9.97 11.87 -3.64
N LYS A 56 9.44 10.97 -2.80
CA LYS A 56 10.19 9.83 -2.26
C LYS A 56 9.80 8.53 -2.96
N ALA A 57 10.75 7.97 -3.70
CA ALA A 57 10.62 6.70 -4.38
C ALA A 57 11.97 5.94 -4.43
N PRO A 58 11.93 4.60 -4.52
CA PRO A 58 10.74 3.77 -4.38
C PRO A 58 10.20 3.80 -2.95
N ASN A 59 8.92 3.43 -2.78
CA ASN A 59 8.23 3.52 -1.50
C ASN A 59 7.36 2.28 -1.23
N ILE A 60 7.05 2.09 0.05
CA ILE A 60 6.22 1.01 0.58
C ILE A 60 5.16 1.63 1.48
N VAL A 61 3.92 1.28 1.23
CA VAL A 61 2.78 1.55 2.10
C VAL A 61 2.47 0.28 2.88
N LEU A 62 2.40 0.38 4.21
CA LEU A 62 1.96 -0.68 5.11
C LEU A 62 0.67 -0.24 5.79
N VAL A 63 -0.32 -1.11 5.80
CA VAL A 63 -1.64 -0.86 6.37
C VAL A 63 -1.98 -1.98 7.35
N SER A 64 -2.54 -1.61 8.50
CA SER A 64 -3.11 -2.57 9.45
C SER A 64 -4.58 -2.26 9.74
N VAL A 65 -5.39 -3.32 9.81
CA VAL A 65 -6.83 -3.25 10.09
C VAL A 65 -7.21 -4.27 11.17
N GLY A 66 -8.01 -3.85 12.15
CA GLY A 66 -8.47 -4.62 13.29
C GLY A 66 -7.35 -5.22 14.16
N GLY A 67 -6.15 -4.63 14.15
CA GLY A 67 -4.93 -5.19 14.74
C GLY A 67 -4.53 -6.57 14.18
N ARG A 68 -5.23 -7.05 13.16
CA ARG A 68 -5.17 -8.44 12.69
C ARG A 68 -4.57 -8.49 11.29
N TYR A 69 -5.15 -7.75 10.36
CA TYR A 69 -4.78 -7.80 8.97
C TYR A 69 -3.61 -6.87 8.67
N VAL A 70 -2.74 -7.30 7.76
CA VAL A 70 -1.56 -6.56 7.34
C VAL A 70 -1.37 -6.76 5.84
N PHE A 71 -1.38 -5.66 5.12
CA PHE A 71 -1.26 -5.60 3.67
C PHE A 71 -0.67 -4.25 3.25
N GLY A 72 -0.50 -4.05 1.95
CA GLY A 72 0.02 -2.80 1.44
C GLY A 72 0.40 -2.87 -0.03
N GLY A 73 1.23 -1.91 -0.44
CA GLY A 73 1.74 -1.81 -1.79
C GLY A 73 3.15 -1.25 -1.84
N TYR A 74 3.89 -1.63 -2.87
CA TYR A 74 5.17 -1.07 -3.25
C TYR A 74 4.99 -0.26 -4.52
N SER A 75 5.61 0.91 -4.61
CA SER A 75 5.66 1.74 -5.82
C SER A 75 7.10 2.12 -6.16
N ASP A 76 7.48 1.97 -7.42
CA ASP A 76 8.71 2.49 -8.01
C ASP A 76 8.62 3.98 -8.37
N VAL A 77 7.43 4.57 -8.29
CA VAL A 77 7.19 6.00 -8.56
C VAL A 77 6.76 6.75 -7.30
N ALA A 78 7.13 8.03 -7.24
CA ALA A 78 6.83 8.91 -6.12
C ALA A 78 5.43 9.53 -6.28
N TRP A 79 4.73 9.76 -5.18
CA TRP A 79 3.64 10.76 -5.17
C TRP A 79 4.26 12.15 -5.22
N THR A 80 3.60 13.10 -5.89
CA THR A 80 4.15 14.42 -6.20
C THR A 80 3.21 15.58 -5.89
N MET A 81 2.00 15.33 -5.35
CA MET A 81 0.94 16.33 -5.07
C MET A 81 0.49 17.16 -6.27
N SER A 82 1.05 16.94 -7.46
CA SER A 82 0.93 17.89 -8.57
C SER A 82 -0.41 17.83 -9.27
N GLY A 83 -1.37 17.05 -8.76
CA GLY A 83 -2.65 16.80 -9.42
C GLY A 83 -2.49 16.11 -10.78
N ARG A 84 -1.35 15.44 -11.02
CA ARG A 84 -1.02 14.79 -12.30
C ARG A 84 -1.98 13.62 -12.62
N GLY A 85 -2.71 13.12 -11.63
CA GLY A 85 -3.65 12.01 -11.82
C GLY A 85 -2.89 10.68 -11.88
N TYR A 86 -2.99 9.96 -12.98
CA TYR A 86 -2.37 8.64 -13.13
C TYR A 86 -0.86 8.73 -13.34
N GLN A 87 -0.14 7.79 -12.73
CA GLN A 87 1.28 7.58 -12.96
C GLN A 87 1.54 6.14 -13.40
N SER A 88 2.39 6.01 -14.42
CA SER A 88 2.83 4.74 -14.96
C SER A 88 3.83 4.05 -14.03
N SER A 89 3.72 2.73 -13.92
CA SER A 89 4.66 1.91 -13.14
C SER A 89 5.04 0.65 -13.91
N THR A 90 6.28 0.21 -13.70
CA THR A 90 6.77 -1.08 -14.23
C THR A 90 7.01 -2.11 -13.14
N LYS A 91 7.14 -1.69 -11.89
CA LYS A 91 7.57 -2.55 -10.78
C LYS A 91 6.67 -2.50 -9.56
N SER A 92 5.59 -1.72 -9.58
CA SER A 92 4.65 -1.68 -8.46
C SER A 92 3.95 -3.03 -8.26
N PHE A 93 3.57 -3.30 -7.02
CA PHE A 93 2.80 -4.49 -6.66
C PHE A 93 2.05 -4.25 -5.36
N LEU A 94 0.92 -4.93 -5.19
CA LEU A 94 0.28 -5.07 -3.89
C LEU A 94 0.79 -6.31 -3.16
N PHE A 95 0.52 -6.40 -1.87
CA PHE A 95 0.82 -7.61 -1.10
C PHE A 95 -0.14 -7.79 0.07
N THR A 96 -0.31 -9.05 0.48
CA THR A 96 -0.91 -9.40 1.77
C THR A 96 0.14 -10.12 2.62
N LEU A 97 0.29 -9.74 3.89
CA LEU A 97 1.12 -10.46 4.86
C LEU A 97 0.25 -11.28 5.82
N ARG A 98 -0.93 -10.76 6.18
CA ARG A 98 -1.95 -11.47 6.95
C ARG A 98 -3.33 -11.04 6.46
N ASN A 99 -4.09 -11.98 5.92
CA ASN A 99 -5.41 -11.75 5.32
C ASN A 99 -6.53 -12.46 6.11
N LYS A 100 -7.79 -12.22 5.72
CA LYS A 100 -8.99 -12.77 6.39
C LYS A 100 -9.01 -14.30 6.43
N ASN A 101 -8.53 -14.93 5.37
CA ASN A 101 -8.64 -16.37 5.13
C ASN A 101 -7.49 -17.17 5.77
N GLY A 102 -6.46 -16.50 6.30
CA GLY A 102 -5.29 -17.15 6.87
C GLY A 102 -4.33 -17.75 5.83
N TYR A 103 -4.45 -17.36 4.55
CA TYR A 103 -3.50 -17.78 3.52
C TYR A 103 -2.11 -17.22 3.77
N ARG A 104 -1.11 -17.85 3.14
CA ARG A 104 0.29 -17.42 3.21
C ARG A 104 0.44 -16.00 2.64
N PRO A 105 1.49 -15.26 3.06
CA PRO A 105 1.81 -13.98 2.46
C PRO A 105 1.94 -14.08 0.94
N GLU A 106 1.38 -13.11 0.23
CA GLU A 106 1.26 -13.11 -1.22
C GLU A 106 1.71 -11.77 -1.80
N LYS A 107 2.45 -11.83 -2.90
CA LYS A 107 2.80 -10.68 -3.75
C LYS A 107 1.86 -10.67 -4.95
N LEU A 108 1.26 -9.53 -5.21
CA LEU A 108 0.24 -9.32 -6.23
C LEU A 108 0.80 -8.36 -7.30
N PRO A 109 1.45 -8.89 -8.35
CA PRO A 109 2.05 -8.06 -9.39
C PRO A 109 0.99 -7.32 -10.22
N LEU A 110 1.41 -6.31 -10.97
CA LEU A 110 0.60 -5.75 -12.04
C LEU A 110 0.17 -6.85 -13.03
N LYS A 111 -1.06 -6.76 -13.54
CA LYS A 111 -1.55 -7.63 -14.62
C LYS A 111 -0.95 -7.26 -15.97
N ARG A 112 -0.58 -5.99 -16.16
CA ARG A 112 0.07 -5.45 -17.37
C ARG A 112 1.30 -4.64 -16.98
N THR A 113 2.37 -4.72 -17.76
CA THR A 113 3.62 -4.02 -17.47
C THR A 113 4.22 -3.45 -18.75
N PRO A 114 4.39 -2.11 -18.86
CA PRO A 114 3.95 -1.09 -17.91
C PRO A 114 2.41 -1.00 -17.80
N ASP A 115 1.92 -0.46 -16.69
CA ASP A 115 0.53 0.03 -16.60
C ASP A 115 0.54 1.53 -16.32
N GLU A 116 -0.05 2.30 -17.22
CA GLU A 116 -0.07 3.76 -17.19
C GLU A 116 -0.97 4.34 -16.07
N GLN A 117 -1.80 3.48 -15.47
CA GLN A 117 -2.75 3.84 -14.41
C GLN A 117 -2.48 3.07 -13.11
N ALA A 118 -1.24 2.62 -12.92
CA ALA A 118 -0.83 1.83 -11.76
C ALA A 118 -0.94 2.61 -10.44
N ILE A 119 -0.60 3.89 -10.43
CA ILE A 119 -0.61 4.74 -9.23
C ILE A 119 -1.48 5.96 -9.49
N TRP A 120 -2.27 6.33 -8.49
CA TRP A 120 -3.06 7.56 -8.53
C TRP A 120 -2.49 8.60 -7.56
N ASP A 121 -2.20 9.78 -8.10
CA ASP A 121 -1.64 10.91 -7.38
C ASP A 121 -2.63 12.08 -7.36
N HIS A 122 -3.32 12.21 -6.24
CA HIS A 122 -4.28 13.27 -6.01
C HIS A 122 -4.15 13.81 -4.59
N ARG A 123 -4.03 15.14 -4.48
CA ARG A 123 -3.71 15.85 -3.23
C ARG A 123 -4.67 15.61 -2.06
N SER A 124 -5.92 15.21 -2.35
CA SER A 124 -6.96 14.95 -1.35
C SER A 124 -7.11 13.46 -1.02
N CYS A 125 -6.14 12.64 -1.41
CA CYS A 125 -6.14 11.20 -1.20
C CYS A 125 -4.88 10.79 -0.43
N GLY A 126 -4.97 9.74 0.39
CA GLY A 126 -3.77 9.04 0.82
C GLY A 126 -3.17 8.23 -0.34
N PRO A 127 -2.29 7.26 -0.05
CA PRO A 127 -1.78 6.35 -1.05
C PRO A 127 -2.90 5.62 -1.80
N ALA A 128 -2.79 5.60 -3.13
CA ALA A 128 -3.77 5.00 -4.03
C ALA A 128 -3.06 4.24 -5.16
N PHE A 129 -3.36 2.95 -5.25
CA PHE A 129 -2.91 2.02 -6.28
C PHE A 129 -4.10 1.67 -7.18
N GLY A 130 -3.86 1.64 -8.48
CA GLY A 130 -4.85 1.38 -9.51
C GLY A 130 -5.76 2.57 -9.81
N ASP A 131 -6.60 2.37 -10.82
CA ASP A 131 -7.61 3.33 -11.23
C ASP A 131 -8.92 3.18 -10.42
N PRO A 132 -9.68 4.26 -10.23
CA PRO A 132 -11.03 4.16 -9.73
C PRO A 132 -11.93 3.63 -10.85
N TRP A 133 -12.17 2.33 -10.87
CA TRP A 133 -13.23 1.77 -11.68
C TRP A 133 -14.57 2.06 -11.00
N PHE A 134 -15.20 3.22 -11.33
CA PHE A 134 -16.46 3.71 -10.77
C PHE A 134 -16.58 3.69 -9.22
N GLY A 135 -16.44 4.84 -8.56
CA GLY A 135 -16.57 4.95 -7.10
C GLY A 135 -15.31 4.52 -6.33
N CYS A 136 -15.44 3.59 -5.39
CA CYS A 136 -14.35 3.06 -4.54
C CYS A 136 -13.54 1.92 -5.19
N GLY A 137 -13.67 1.70 -6.50
CA GLY A 137 -13.08 0.55 -7.22
C GLY A 137 -11.57 0.62 -7.47
N ARG A 138 -10.77 1.08 -6.51
CA ARG A 138 -9.30 1.09 -6.61
C ARG A 138 -8.72 -0.17 -6.00
N ASP A 139 -7.61 -0.64 -6.58
CA ASP A 139 -6.91 -1.81 -6.10
C ASP A 139 -6.52 -1.74 -4.61
N LEU A 140 -5.98 -0.59 -4.20
CA LEU A 140 -5.80 -0.22 -2.80
C LEU A 140 -5.94 1.30 -2.67
N PHE A 141 -6.88 1.76 -1.84
CA PHE A 141 -7.09 3.17 -1.59
C PHE A 141 -7.21 3.48 -0.11
N ILE A 142 -6.39 4.44 0.35
CA ILE A 142 -6.50 5.01 1.69
C ILE A 142 -7.10 6.42 1.57
N ALA A 143 -8.27 6.59 2.18
CA ALA A 143 -9.01 7.85 2.15
C ALA A 143 -8.34 8.94 2.99
N ASP A 144 -8.72 10.20 2.73
CA ASP A 144 -8.42 11.28 3.67
C ASP A 144 -9.11 11.03 5.01
N ASN A 145 -8.41 11.35 6.11
CA ASN A 145 -8.89 11.12 7.48
C ASN A 145 -9.32 9.67 7.75
N ALA A 146 -8.66 8.69 7.10
CA ALA A 146 -9.07 7.28 7.09
C ALA A 146 -9.24 6.63 8.46
N GLY A 147 -8.53 7.08 9.51
CA GLY A 147 -8.71 6.55 10.86
C GLY A 147 -10.04 6.91 11.54
N GLY A 148 -10.79 7.87 10.98
CA GLY A 148 -12.09 8.31 11.50
C GLY A 148 -13.28 7.99 10.60
N ASN A 149 -13.08 7.27 9.50
CA ASN A 149 -14.14 6.94 8.53
C ASN A 149 -13.93 5.56 7.88
N LYS A 150 -14.94 5.10 7.13
CA LYS A 150 -14.93 3.81 6.42
C LYS A 150 -14.91 4.01 4.89
N ALA A 151 -14.07 4.92 4.42
CA ALA A 151 -13.96 5.26 2.99
C ALA A 151 -12.73 4.66 2.29
N SER A 152 -11.83 4.00 3.03
CA SER A 152 -10.73 3.23 2.44
C SER A 152 -11.24 1.90 1.90
N CYS A 153 -10.62 1.37 0.85
CA CYS A 153 -11.13 0.19 0.16
C CYS A 153 -10.07 -0.58 -0.63
N THR A 154 -10.39 -1.84 -0.93
CA THR A 154 -9.60 -2.72 -1.81
C THR A 154 -10.49 -3.40 -2.84
N GLU A 155 -10.10 -3.24 -4.11
CA GLU A 155 -10.77 -3.85 -5.25
C GLU A 155 -9.79 -4.06 -6.41
N PRO A 156 -8.94 -5.12 -6.37
CA PRO A 156 -7.88 -5.22 -7.36
C PRO A 156 -8.37 -5.50 -8.79
N HIS A 157 -8.05 -4.57 -9.68
CA HIS A 157 -8.34 -4.56 -11.12
C HIS A 157 -7.05 -4.51 -11.94
N LYS A 158 -6.11 -3.63 -11.58
CA LYS A 158 -4.79 -3.47 -12.22
C LYS A 158 -3.73 -4.44 -11.70
N TYR A 159 -3.87 -4.88 -10.46
CA TYR A 159 -3.00 -5.86 -9.80
C TYR A 159 -3.70 -7.23 -9.70
N ALA A 160 -2.90 -8.29 -9.59
CA ALA A 160 -3.40 -9.62 -9.29
C ALA A 160 -4.27 -9.62 -8.03
N ARG A 161 -5.29 -10.47 -8.00
CA ARG A 161 -6.20 -10.60 -6.86
C ARG A 161 -5.64 -11.66 -5.89
N PRO A 162 -5.81 -11.47 -4.58
CA PRO A 162 -5.28 -12.43 -3.60
C PRO A 162 -6.04 -13.75 -3.63
N GLN A 163 -5.38 -14.81 -3.16
CA GLN A 163 -5.99 -16.13 -3.03
C GLN A 163 -7.31 -16.05 -2.23
N GLY A 164 -8.36 -16.66 -2.78
CA GLY A 164 -9.70 -16.69 -2.18
C GLY A 164 -10.52 -15.41 -2.35
N ALA A 165 -10.04 -14.43 -3.14
CA ALA A 165 -10.90 -13.37 -3.64
C ALA A 165 -11.79 -13.90 -4.78
N THR A 166 -12.94 -13.26 -4.96
CA THR A 166 -13.76 -13.39 -6.19
C THR A 166 -12.95 -13.01 -7.43
N SER A 167 -13.41 -13.41 -8.62
CA SER A 167 -12.80 -13.06 -9.90
C SER A 167 -12.72 -11.56 -10.15
N ASP A 168 -13.71 -10.82 -9.66
CA ASP A 168 -13.95 -9.41 -9.91
C ASP A 168 -14.70 -8.75 -8.74
N GLY A 169 -14.85 -7.43 -8.82
CA GLY A 169 -15.59 -6.63 -7.85
C GLY A 169 -14.91 -6.51 -6.48
N PRO A 170 -15.65 -6.03 -5.46
CA PRO A 170 -15.19 -5.79 -4.09
C PRO A 170 -14.34 -6.92 -3.50
N CYS A 171 -13.22 -6.59 -2.85
CA CYS A 171 -12.33 -7.58 -2.24
C CYS A 171 -12.23 -7.40 -0.72
N ASP A 172 -12.67 -8.41 0.02
CA ASP A 172 -12.64 -8.43 1.49
C ASP A 172 -11.44 -9.21 2.08
N VAL A 173 -10.65 -9.87 1.23
CA VAL A 173 -9.52 -10.70 1.68
C VAL A 173 -8.48 -9.89 2.44
N PHE A 174 -8.22 -8.65 2.00
CA PHE A 174 -7.22 -7.77 2.62
C PHE A 174 -7.57 -7.38 4.05
N ALA A 175 -8.78 -6.84 4.25
CA ALA A 175 -9.16 -6.16 5.48
C ALA A 175 -10.31 -6.84 6.23
N GLY A 176 -10.82 -7.98 5.75
CA GLY A 176 -12.04 -8.64 6.23
C GLY A 176 -13.32 -8.06 5.64
N GLU A 177 -13.26 -6.87 5.05
CA GLU A 177 -14.36 -6.16 4.39
C GLU A 177 -13.81 -5.37 3.19
N HIS A 178 -14.66 -5.08 2.20
CA HIS A 178 -14.27 -4.27 1.04
C HIS A 178 -13.92 -2.83 1.41
N ARG A 179 -14.75 -2.19 2.24
CA ARG A 179 -14.50 -0.87 2.80
C ARG A 179 -14.10 -0.99 4.26
N PHE A 180 -13.07 -0.27 4.68
CA PHE A 180 -12.49 -0.44 6.01
C PHE A 180 -11.99 0.87 6.62
N THR A 181 -11.78 0.83 7.93
CA THR A 181 -11.11 1.87 8.72
C THR A 181 -9.78 1.29 9.17
N PRO A 182 -8.63 1.79 8.67
CA PRO A 182 -7.32 1.31 9.12
C PRO A 182 -6.98 1.81 10.52
N ASP A 183 -6.35 0.96 11.33
CA ASP A 183 -5.87 1.33 12.66
C ASP A 183 -4.48 2.00 12.60
N GLU A 184 -3.72 1.72 11.54
CA GLU A 184 -2.43 2.34 11.27
C GLU A 184 -2.07 2.26 9.78
N MET A 185 -1.42 3.32 9.30
CA MET A 185 -0.73 3.35 8.00
C MET A 185 0.69 3.90 8.19
N GLU A 186 1.69 3.13 7.78
CA GLU A 186 3.09 3.57 7.72
C GLU A 186 3.57 3.61 6.28
N VAL A 187 4.33 4.65 5.92
CA VAL A 187 4.97 4.75 4.60
C VAL A 187 6.48 4.87 4.76
N PHE A 188 7.20 4.03 4.01
CA PHE A 188 8.65 3.99 3.96
C PHE A 188 9.13 4.29 2.56
N HIS A 189 10.30 4.91 2.42
CA HIS A 189 10.99 5.03 1.15
C HIS A 189 12.38 4.43 1.24
N GLU A 190 12.89 3.98 0.10
CA GLU A 190 14.26 3.50 0.00
C GLU A 190 15.21 4.70 0.01
N VAL A 191 16.34 4.53 0.69
CA VAL A 191 17.49 5.42 0.67
C VAL A 191 18.70 4.57 0.41
N VAL A 192 19.46 4.93 -0.62
CA VAL A 192 20.78 4.36 -0.89
C VAL A 192 21.77 5.16 -0.05
N ASP A 193 22.48 4.47 0.84
CA ASP A 193 23.60 5.05 1.58
C ASP A 193 24.85 5.16 0.67
#